data_AF-A0A9X4QMG0-F1
#
_entry.id   AF-A0A9X4QMG0-F1
#
_cell.length_a   1.000
_cell.length_b   1.000
_cell.length_c   1.000
_cell.angle_alpha   90.00
_cell.angle_beta   90.00
_cell.angle_gamma   90.00
#
_symmetry.space_group_name_H-M   'P 1'
#
loop_
_entity.id
_entity.type
_entity.pdbx_description
1 polymer ?
#
loop_
_entity_poly.entity_id
_entity_poly.type
_entity_poly.pdbx_seq_one_letter_code
_entity_poly.pdbx_strand_id
1 'polypeptide(L)'
;MSVRKRRLDKDWFVERDPLNIGKFDNWQSRGPSQDAKPVQVPGVMQEAFPGYHGVAWYWNEYRFDHAPTSDQKCRIWFGAVDYYAEVWLNGVYLGHHEGGETAFQLDGSEAFKPFAVNLLAVRVINPTHEAIDGFTLNETPHYWKKLPYEVGGAFNHGGIVLPVEMRFVPAAVIEDIAVIPQCDTGTVRLKMVLRNDLSATVEAGVTAVIGGSDSDGMTAEDESAVTLFLPPGTTEADMELKVDRPRLWGLDDPFLYAVSVGLEVRREEAERTIRDYRTVRCGFRDFRVDDEGYFRLNGQKIFVKSSHTTNHFPIGQRVPYQPELMNRDLLYAKAAGFNMIRFIAGMPYPEQLDFCDTIGLLVYEECYAAWDLRDSPKMAERYVRSTGQMVQRDRNHPSVVIWGLLNERLSGPVFDQAVATLPFLRKYDPTRLVLLSSGRWDGQYDIGSVSNPGTVDWQRVWGEEQAQASPIDTGPLVDGWFKPGIPGGYIESTGGCPHLRASAS
;
A
#
# COMPACT_ATOMS: atom_id res chain seq x y z
N MET A 1 3.85 -27.89 -6.94
CA MET A 1 2.98 -27.74 -8.13
C MET A 1 2.77 -26.25 -8.34
N SER A 2 2.89 -25.73 -9.56
CA SER A 2 2.66 -24.31 -9.83
C SER A 2 1.22 -23.92 -9.45
N VAL A 3 1.03 -22.86 -8.67
CA VAL A 3 -0.29 -22.27 -8.41
C VAL A 3 -0.95 -22.01 -9.75
N ARG A 4 -2.04 -22.72 -10.04
CA ARG A 4 -2.83 -22.42 -11.24
C ARG A 4 -3.65 -21.18 -10.94
N LYS A 5 -3.38 -20.10 -11.67
CA LYS A 5 -4.10 -18.84 -11.53
C LYS A 5 -4.63 -18.34 -12.87
N ARG A 6 -5.72 -17.59 -12.82
CA ARG A 6 -6.26 -16.82 -13.94
C ARG A 6 -6.50 -15.39 -13.47
N ARG A 7 -5.93 -14.45 -14.20
CA ARG A 7 -6.21 -13.03 -14.04
C ARG A 7 -7.51 -12.69 -14.77
N LEU A 8 -8.39 -11.97 -14.10
CA LEU A 8 -9.71 -11.56 -14.60
C LEU A 8 -9.64 -10.08 -15.00
N ASP A 9 -8.88 -9.74 -16.05
CA ASP A 9 -8.69 -8.33 -16.48
C ASP A 9 -9.68 -7.88 -17.57
N LYS A 10 -10.45 -8.82 -18.13
CA LYS A 10 -11.30 -8.59 -19.31
C LYS A 10 -12.72 -9.05 -19.03
N ASP A 11 -13.64 -8.60 -19.88
CA ASP A 11 -15.04 -9.04 -19.89
C ASP A 11 -15.79 -8.66 -18.60
N TRP A 12 -15.41 -7.52 -18.01
CA TRP A 12 -16.15 -6.91 -16.91
C TRP A 12 -17.23 -5.99 -17.41
N PHE A 13 -18.38 -6.07 -16.75
CA PHE A 13 -19.49 -5.14 -16.92
C PHE A 13 -19.78 -4.45 -15.59
N VAL A 14 -20.19 -3.19 -15.65
CA VAL A 14 -20.57 -2.39 -14.49
C VAL A 14 -21.91 -1.70 -14.70
N GLU A 15 -22.73 -1.67 -13.66
CA GLU A 15 -24.02 -1.01 -13.65
C GLU A 15 -24.19 -0.19 -12.36
N ARG A 16 -24.85 0.97 -12.47
CA ARG A 16 -25.14 1.84 -11.33
C ARG A 16 -26.36 1.31 -10.59
N ASP A 17 -26.34 1.37 -9.26
CA ASP A 17 -27.46 1.01 -8.40
C ASP A 17 -27.78 2.18 -7.44
N PRO A 18 -28.29 3.31 -7.97
CA PRO A 18 -28.47 4.53 -7.18
C PRO A 18 -29.48 4.39 -6.04
N LEU A 19 -30.37 3.40 -6.09
CA LEU A 19 -31.36 3.11 -5.05
C LEU A 19 -30.91 1.98 -4.11
N ASN A 20 -29.74 1.40 -4.34
CA ASN A 20 -29.21 0.27 -3.59
C ASN A 20 -30.17 -0.93 -3.49
N ILE A 21 -30.88 -1.22 -4.59
CA ILE A 21 -31.91 -2.27 -4.65
C ILE A 21 -31.40 -3.58 -5.25
N GLY A 22 -30.26 -3.57 -5.95
CA GLY A 22 -29.76 -4.71 -6.72
C GLY A 22 -29.58 -5.98 -5.88
N LYS A 23 -29.20 -5.82 -4.60
CA LYS A 23 -29.05 -6.93 -3.65
C LYS A 23 -30.39 -7.64 -3.38
N PHE A 24 -31.47 -6.87 -3.27
CA PHE A 24 -32.82 -7.37 -3.04
C PHE A 24 -33.44 -7.96 -4.32
N ASP A 25 -33.07 -7.41 -5.48
CA ASP A 25 -33.51 -7.88 -6.80
C ASP A 25 -32.68 -9.05 -7.36
N ASN A 26 -31.77 -9.61 -6.56
CA ASN A 26 -30.94 -10.77 -6.88
C ASN A 26 -29.97 -10.56 -8.05
N TRP A 27 -29.41 -9.36 -8.17
CA TRP A 27 -28.43 -8.99 -9.20
C TRP A 27 -27.15 -9.85 -9.13
N GLN A 28 -26.80 -10.35 -7.94
CA GLN A 28 -25.72 -11.30 -7.73
C GLN A 28 -25.85 -12.64 -8.49
N SER A 29 -27.06 -12.99 -8.94
CA SER A 29 -27.34 -14.26 -9.64
C SER A 29 -27.75 -14.07 -11.11
N ARG A 30 -28.16 -12.87 -11.51
CA ARG A 30 -28.71 -12.60 -12.85
C ARG A 30 -27.66 -12.21 -13.89
N GLY A 31 -26.53 -11.66 -13.45
CA GLY A 31 -25.52 -11.08 -14.35
C GLY A 31 -25.88 -9.65 -14.77
N PRO A 32 -25.11 -9.07 -15.71
CA PRO A 32 -25.31 -7.69 -16.16
C PRO A 32 -26.65 -7.52 -16.89
N SER A 33 -27.33 -6.40 -16.65
CA SER A 33 -28.54 -6.03 -17.39
C SER A 33 -28.19 -5.37 -18.74
N GLN A 34 -29.20 -4.97 -19.52
CA GLN A 34 -29.00 -4.18 -20.73
C GLN A 34 -28.41 -2.78 -20.47
N ASP A 35 -28.53 -2.27 -19.24
CA ASP A 35 -28.03 -0.96 -18.83
C ASP A 35 -26.58 -1.02 -18.32
N ALA A 36 -26.03 -2.22 -18.14
CA ALA A 36 -24.64 -2.43 -17.79
C ALA A 36 -23.70 -2.02 -18.93
N LYS A 37 -22.56 -1.42 -18.58
CA LYS A 37 -21.53 -0.99 -19.52
C LYS A 37 -20.28 -1.86 -19.37
N PRO A 38 -19.54 -2.13 -20.45
CA PRO A 38 -18.18 -2.65 -20.34
C PRO A 38 -17.32 -1.70 -19.48
N VAL A 39 -16.45 -2.28 -18.65
CA VAL A 39 -15.52 -1.52 -17.81
C VAL A 39 -14.16 -2.18 -17.76
N GLN A 40 -13.13 -1.37 -17.61
CA GLN A 40 -11.78 -1.86 -17.35
C GLN A 40 -11.63 -2.22 -15.87
N VAL A 41 -11.06 -3.40 -15.62
CA VAL A 41 -10.60 -3.82 -14.29
C VAL A 41 -9.16 -4.30 -14.42
N PRO A 42 -8.20 -3.74 -13.65
CA PRO A 42 -8.38 -2.65 -12.68
C PRO A 42 -8.76 -1.32 -13.32
N GLY A 43 -9.59 -0.54 -12.62
CA GLY A 43 -10.07 0.77 -13.07
C GLY A 43 -11.06 1.42 -12.10
N VAL A 44 -11.29 2.73 -12.28
CA VAL A 44 -12.28 3.47 -11.50
C VAL A 44 -13.65 3.44 -12.20
N MET A 45 -14.74 3.34 -11.43
CA MET A 45 -16.10 3.27 -11.98
C MET A 45 -16.47 4.52 -12.79
N GLN A 46 -15.82 5.65 -12.47
CA GLN A 46 -16.03 6.93 -13.12
C GLN A 46 -15.59 6.96 -14.58
N GLU A 47 -14.80 5.99 -15.05
CA GLU A 47 -14.51 5.84 -16.48
C GLU A 47 -15.78 5.42 -17.26
N ALA A 48 -16.58 4.51 -16.70
CA ALA A 48 -17.84 4.07 -17.31
C ALA A 48 -18.99 5.06 -17.02
N PHE A 49 -18.94 5.72 -15.86
CA PHE A 49 -19.97 6.65 -15.38
C PHE A 49 -19.35 7.92 -14.79
N PRO A 50 -18.97 8.90 -15.63
CA PRO A 50 -18.37 10.15 -15.16
C PRO A 50 -19.21 10.86 -14.10
N GLY A 51 -18.58 11.23 -12.98
CA GLY A 51 -19.22 11.92 -11.85
C GLY A 51 -20.17 11.07 -11.00
N TYR A 52 -20.25 9.76 -11.25
CA TYR A 52 -21.06 8.87 -10.41
C TYR A 52 -20.33 8.49 -9.12
N HIS A 53 -21.06 8.54 -8.01
CA HIS A 53 -20.66 8.05 -6.70
C HIS A 53 -21.85 7.29 -6.09
N GLY A 54 -21.58 6.31 -5.23
CA GLY A 54 -22.62 5.45 -4.65
C GLY A 54 -22.37 3.98 -4.90
N VAL A 55 -23.42 3.22 -5.19
CA VAL A 55 -23.37 1.76 -5.34
C VAL A 55 -23.25 1.37 -6.81
N ALA A 56 -22.28 0.53 -7.13
CA ALA A 56 -22.14 -0.07 -8.45
C ALA A 56 -22.00 -1.59 -8.35
N TRP A 57 -22.57 -2.30 -9.31
CA TRP A 57 -22.42 -3.74 -9.45
C TRP A 57 -21.49 -4.04 -10.60
N TYR A 58 -20.58 -4.99 -10.37
CA TYR A 58 -19.64 -5.50 -11.35
C TYR A 58 -19.89 -6.97 -11.58
N TRP A 59 -19.81 -7.41 -12.84
CA TRP A 59 -19.89 -8.82 -13.19
C TRP A 59 -18.76 -9.24 -14.10
N ASN A 60 -18.27 -10.44 -13.89
CA ASN A 60 -17.32 -11.12 -14.76
C ASN A 60 -17.78 -12.56 -15.00
N GLU A 61 -18.01 -12.91 -16.25
CA GLU A 61 -18.26 -14.29 -16.64
C GLU A 61 -16.99 -14.92 -17.18
N TYR A 62 -16.61 -16.06 -16.62
CA TYR A 62 -15.42 -16.78 -17.05
C TYR A 62 -15.60 -18.28 -16.94
N ARG A 63 -14.94 -19.01 -17.85
CA ARG A 63 -14.88 -20.47 -17.83
C ARG A 63 -13.50 -20.93 -17.42
N PHE A 64 -13.40 -21.78 -16.41
CA PHE A 64 -12.11 -22.37 -16.00
C PHE A 64 -12.14 -23.87 -16.25
N ASP A 65 -11.34 -24.34 -17.21
CA ASP A 65 -11.24 -25.76 -17.59
C ASP A 65 -10.30 -26.53 -16.64
N HIS A 66 -10.61 -26.47 -15.34
CA HIS A 66 -9.89 -27.15 -14.28
C HIS A 66 -10.83 -27.48 -13.13
N ALA A 67 -10.66 -28.66 -12.56
CA ALA A 67 -11.24 -29.03 -11.27
C ALA A 67 -10.13 -29.01 -10.20
N PRO A 68 -10.35 -28.36 -9.04
CA PRO A 68 -9.41 -28.45 -7.93
C PRO A 68 -9.30 -29.89 -7.45
N THR A 69 -8.09 -30.28 -7.02
CA THR A 69 -7.92 -31.50 -6.24
C THR A 69 -8.45 -31.30 -4.81
N SER A 70 -8.59 -32.38 -4.04
CA SER A 70 -8.95 -32.32 -2.61
C SER A 70 -7.95 -31.55 -1.74
N ASP A 71 -6.76 -31.29 -2.28
CA ASP A 71 -5.64 -30.65 -1.58
C ASP A 71 -5.49 -29.19 -1.99
N GLN A 72 -6.45 -28.66 -2.75
CA GLN A 72 -6.48 -27.28 -3.23
C GLN A 72 -7.74 -26.56 -2.78
N LYS A 73 -7.60 -25.25 -2.62
CA LYS A 73 -8.68 -24.29 -2.42
C LYS A 73 -8.76 -23.36 -3.60
N CYS A 74 -9.98 -23.04 -4.01
CA CYS A 74 -10.25 -21.97 -4.96
C CYS A 74 -10.39 -20.66 -4.17
N ARG A 75 -9.46 -19.73 -4.37
CA ARG A 75 -9.49 -18.39 -3.77
C ARG A 75 -9.71 -17.34 -4.84
N ILE A 76 -10.59 -16.38 -4.57
CA ILE A 76 -10.72 -15.15 -5.37
C ILE A 76 -9.93 -14.06 -4.67
N TRP A 77 -8.93 -13.52 -5.35
CA TRP A 77 -8.00 -12.53 -4.84
C TRP A 77 -8.28 -11.19 -5.50
N PHE A 78 -8.52 -10.16 -4.69
CA PHE A 78 -8.69 -8.79 -5.13
C PHE A 78 -7.48 -7.99 -4.66
N GLY A 79 -6.81 -7.29 -5.57
CA GLY A 79 -5.69 -6.43 -5.19
C GLY A 79 -6.12 -5.23 -4.33
N ALA A 80 -7.30 -4.66 -4.62
CA ALA A 80 -7.97 -3.61 -3.85
C ALA A 80 -9.31 -3.28 -4.51
N VAL A 81 -10.30 -2.93 -3.69
CA VAL A 81 -11.60 -2.40 -4.13
C VAL A 81 -11.92 -1.19 -3.27
N ASP A 82 -12.10 -0.03 -3.90
CA ASP A 82 -12.32 1.22 -3.20
C ASP A 82 -13.82 1.60 -3.23
N TYR A 83 -14.55 1.59 -2.12
CA TYR A 83 -14.11 1.44 -0.73
C TYR A 83 -14.59 0.14 -0.05
N TYR A 84 -15.85 -0.25 -0.26
CA TYR A 84 -16.43 -1.45 0.35
C TYR A 84 -16.91 -2.41 -0.73
N ALA A 85 -16.57 -3.69 -0.58
CA ALA A 85 -16.89 -4.75 -1.54
C ALA A 85 -17.69 -5.86 -0.88
N GLU A 86 -18.75 -6.32 -1.52
CA GLU A 86 -19.40 -7.60 -1.25
C GLU A 86 -19.28 -8.48 -2.49
N VAL A 87 -18.99 -9.78 -2.30
CA VAL A 87 -18.62 -10.67 -3.41
C VAL A 87 -19.45 -11.94 -3.40
N TRP A 88 -19.93 -12.33 -4.58
CA TRP A 88 -20.63 -13.56 -4.84
C TRP A 88 -20.01 -14.34 -5.99
N LEU A 89 -20.01 -15.67 -5.91
CA LEU A 89 -19.69 -16.55 -7.02
C LEU A 89 -20.89 -17.46 -7.29
N ASN A 90 -21.41 -17.42 -8.52
CA ASN A 90 -22.58 -18.19 -8.93
C ASN A 90 -23.80 -17.99 -8.02
N GLY A 91 -24.00 -16.76 -7.51
CA GLY A 91 -25.06 -16.40 -6.57
C GLY A 91 -24.78 -16.75 -5.10
N VAL A 92 -23.70 -17.48 -4.79
CA VAL A 92 -23.30 -17.81 -3.42
C VAL A 92 -22.46 -16.67 -2.84
N TYR A 93 -22.85 -16.15 -1.68
CA TYR A 93 -22.11 -15.09 -0.98
C TYR A 93 -20.80 -15.63 -0.43
N LEU A 94 -19.68 -15.00 -0.79
CA LEU A 94 -18.35 -15.41 -0.34
C LEU A 94 -17.85 -14.57 0.83
N GLY A 95 -18.27 -13.30 0.93
CA GLY A 95 -17.82 -12.38 1.97
C GLY A 95 -17.76 -10.93 1.51
N HIS A 96 -17.07 -10.11 2.30
CA HIS A 96 -16.90 -8.68 2.06
C HIS A 96 -15.51 -8.18 2.46
N HIS A 97 -15.18 -6.97 2.04
CA HIS A 97 -13.98 -6.23 2.44
C HIS A 97 -14.29 -4.74 2.62
N GLU A 98 -13.70 -4.14 3.65
CA GLU A 98 -13.75 -2.69 3.93
C GLU A 98 -12.33 -2.12 3.89
N GLY A 99 -12.06 -1.22 2.95
CA GLY A 99 -10.75 -0.58 2.75
C GLY A 99 -10.36 -0.50 1.27
N GLY A 100 -9.71 0.59 0.86
CA GLY A 100 -9.43 0.89 -0.55
C GLY A 100 -8.00 0.63 -1.05
N GLU A 101 -7.06 0.23 -0.19
CA GLU A 101 -5.62 0.24 -0.51
C GLU A 101 -4.94 -1.13 -0.47
N THR A 102 -5.62 -2.15 0.08
CA THR A 102 -5.00 -3.43 0.41
C THR A 102 -5.76 -4.60 -0.19
N ALA A 103 -5.01 -5.66 -0.49
CA ALA A 103 -5.55 -6.87 -1.07
C ALA A 103 -6.35 -7.69 -0.05
N PHE A 104 -7.33 -8.44 -0.55
CA PHE A 104 -8.08 -9.41 0.22
C PHE A 104 -8.42 -10.64 -0.62
N GLN A 105 -8.76 -11.74 0.06
CA GLN A 105 -9.13 -12.96 -0.61
C GLN A 105 -10.30 -13.66 0.06
N LEU A 106 -11.13 -14.33 -0.74
CA LEU A 106 -12.31 -15.05 -0.28
C LEU A 106 -12.25 -16.51 -0.77
N ASP A 107 -12.73 -17.44 0.06
CA ASP A 107 -12.87 -18.85 -0.33
C ASP A 107 -14.07 -18.99 -1.27
N GLY A 108 -13.82 -19.49 -2.48
CA GLY A 108 -14.84 -19.79 -3.48
C GLY A 108 -14.96 -21.29 -3.76
N SER A 109 -14.33 -22.15 -2.98
CA SER A 109 -14.20 -23.59 -3.27
C SER A 109 -15.53 -24.30 -3.42
N GLU A 110 -16.52 -23.99 -2.57
CA GLU A 110 -17.84 -24.63 -2.62
C GLU A 110 -18.74 -24.08 -3.74
N ALA A 111 -18.54 -22.81 -4.12
CA ALA A 111 -19.35 -22.11 -5.10
C ALA A 111 -18.86 -22.30 -6.54
N PHE A 112 -17.56 -22.60 -6.71
CA PHE A 112 -16.94 -22.75 -8.02
C PHE A 112 -17.47 -23.97 -8.78
N LYS A 113 -17.73 -23.78 -10.08
CA LYS A 113 -18.22 -24.82 -11.00
C LYS A 113 -17.13 -25.17 -12.02
N PRO A 114 -16.41 -26.30 -11.85
CA PRO A 114 -15.40 -26.74 -12.80
C PRO A 114 -15.97 -26.96 -14.20
N PHE A 115 -15.20 -26.62 -15.25
CA PHE A 115 -15.56 -26.85 -16.66
C PHE A 115 -16.88 -26.19 -17.10
N ALA A 116 -17.37 -25.21 -16.33
CA ALA A 116 -18.57 -24.43 -16.60
C ALA A 116 -18.25 -22.93 -16.60
N VAL A 117 -19.18 -22.14 -17.14
CA VAL A 117 -19.15 -20.68 -16.97
C VAL A 117 -19.50 -20.38 -15.51
N ASN A 118 -18.66 -19.56 -14.88
CA ASN A 118 -18.84 -19.04 -13.55
C ASN A 118 -19.12 -17.55 -13.64
N LEU A 119 -20.08 -17.09 -12.84
CA LEU A 119 -20.42 -15.67 -12.70
C LEU A 119 -19.86 -15.14 -11.38
N LEU A 120 -18.88 -14.24 -11.46
CA LEU A 120 -18.43 -13.45 -10.31
C LEU A 120 -19.20 -12.13 -10.30
N ALA A 121 -19.91 -11.85 -9.20
CA ALA A 121 -20.61 -10.60 -8.99
C ALA A 121 -20.02 -9.85 -7.80
N VAL A 122 -19.76 -8.56 -7.95
CA VAL A 122 -19.17 -7.71 -6.92
C VAL A 122 -20.00 -6.44 -6.77
N ARG A 123 -20.55 -6.23 -5.59
CA ARG A 123 -21.18 -4.95 -5.23
C ARG A 123 -20.14 -4.06 -4.59
N VAL A 124 -19.96 -2.86 -5.12
CA VAL A 124 -19.01 -1.87 -4.65
C VAL A 124 -19.75 -0.64 -4.15
N ILE A 125 -19.42 -0.18 -2.93
CA ILE A 125 -19.84 1.12 -2.41
C ILE A 125 -18.67 2.08 -2.53
N ASN A 126 -18.86 3.18 -3.26
CA ASN A 126 -18.05 4.39 -3.16
C ASN A 126 -18.82 5.41 -2.30
N PRO A 127 -18.41 5.62 -1.04
CA PRO A 127 -19.14 6.44 -0.07
C PRO A 127 -19.39 7.87 -0.54
N THR A 128 -20.49 8.44 -0.04
CA THR A 128 -20.89 9.83 -0.29
C THR A 128 -21.08 10.56 1.06
N HIS A 129 -21.63 11.77 1.05
CA HIS A 129 -22.05 12.43 2.30
C HIS A 129 -23.26 11.77 2.93
N GLU A 130 -24.14 11.19 2.13
CA GLU A 130 -25.25 10.39 2.60
C GLU A 130 -24.77 8.98 2.91
N ALA A 131 -25.24 8.43 4.04
CA ALA A 131 -24.87 7.11 4.47
C ALA A 131 -25.45 6.04 3.54
N ILE A 132 -24.57 5.19 3.01
CA ILE A 132 -24.94 4.00 2.24
C ILE A 132 -24.52 2.81 3.08
N ASP A 133 -25.48 2.03 3.59
CA ASP A 133 -25.24 0.91 4.51
C ASP A 133 -24.35 1.28 5.72
N GLY A 134 -24.46 2.52 6.21
CA GLY A 134 -23.66 3.03 7.32
C GLY A 134 -22.25 3.50 6.95
N PHE A 135 -21.95 3.63 5.65
CA PHE A 135 -20.71 4.23 5.14
C PHE A 135 -20.96 5.65 4.65
N THR A 136 -20.23 6.62 5.23
CA THR A 136 -20.12 7.98 4.71
C THR A 136 -18.66 8.26 4.36
N LEU A 137 -18.41 9.13 3.39
CA LEU A 137 -17.07 9.46 2.91
C LEU A 137 -16.15 9.88 4.07
N ASN A 138 -16.59 10.85 4.86
CA ASN A 138 -15.79 11.43 5.94
C ASN A 138 -15.51 10.47 7.11
N GLU A 139 -16.29 9.41 7.30
CA GLU A 139 -16.10 8.45 8.39
C GLU A 139 -15.32 7.20 7.97
N THR A 140 -14.99 7.08 6.68
CA THR A 140 -14.17 6.00 6.11
C THR A 140 -12.76 6.50 5.81
N PRO A 141 -11.68 5.71 5.95
CA PRO A 141 -10.37 6.05 5.40
C PRO A 141 -10.46 6.30 3.90
N HIS A 142 -10.26 7.53 3.47
CA HIS A 142 -10.60 7.96 2.12
C HIS A 142 -9.62 8.97 1.54
N TYR A 143 -8.37 9.03 2.01
CA TYR A 143 -7.40 10.02 1.50
C TYR A 143 -7.92 11.44 1.81
N TRP A 144 -7.65 12.43 0.95
CA TRP A 144 -8.34 13.72 0.98
C TRP A 144 -9.38 13.83 -0.15
N LYS A 145 -10.13 12.73 -0.42
CA LYS A 145 -11.18 12.75 -1.45
C LYS A 145 -12.29 13.73 -1.07
N LYS A 146 -12.72 14.54 -2.04
CA LYS A 146 -13.77 15.56 -1.88
C LYS A 146 -14.94 15.27 -2.79
N LEU A 147 -16.13 15.64 -2.32
CA LEU A 147 -17.40 15.55 -3.05
C LEU A 147 -18.23 16.81 -2.72
N PRO A 148 -18.56 17.71 -3.66
CA PRO A 148 -17.98 17.80 -5.00
C PRO A 148 -16.46 18.01 -4.94
N TYR A 149 -15.81 17.86 -6.09
CA TYR A 149 -14.40 18.19 -6.22
C TYR A 149 -14.15 19.68 -5.86
N GLU A 150 -13.07 19.94 -5.13
CA GLU A 150 -12.60 21.29 -4.80
C GLU A 150 -11.09 21.40 -5.05
N VAL A 151 -10.61 22.63 -5.27
CA VAL A 151 -9.18 22.90 -5.47
C VAL A 151 -8.41 22.46 -4.22
N GLY A 152 -7.33 21.69 -4.42
CA GLY A 152 -6.58 21.05 -3.33
C GLY A 152 -7.15 19.69 -2.89
N GLY A 153 -8.36 19.36 -3.31
CA GLY A 153 -9.04 18.08 -3.09
C GLY A 153 -8.60 16.98 -4.06
N ALA A 154 -8.73 15.72 -3.64
CA ALA A 154 -8.68 14.59 -4.57
C ALA A 154 -10.09 14.26 -5.07
N PHE A 155 -10.20 13.72 -6.30
CA PHE A 155 -11.48 13.22 -6.80
C PHE A 155 -11.94 12.01 -5.99
N ASN A 156 -13.24 11.97 -5.64
CA ASN A 156 -13.86 10.82 -4.98
C ASN A 156 -14.01 9.61 -5.92
N HIS A 157 -12.90 8.99 -6.28
CA HIS A 157 -12.87 7.77 -7.09
C HIS A 157 -13.27 6.54 -6.27
N GLY A 158 -13.78 5.52 -6.96
CA GLY A 158 -14.02 4.18 -6.40
C GLY A 158 -14.13 3.13 -7.50
N GLY A 159 -14.24 1.86 -7.13
CA GLY A 159 -14.28 0.72 -8.06
C GLY A 159 -13.28 -0.37 -7.71
N ILE A 160 -13.08 -1.31 -8.65
CA ILE A 160 -12.09 -2.38 -8.51
C ILE A 160 -10.75 -1.85 -9.05
N VAL A 161 -9.99 -1.20 -8.18
CA VAL A 161 -8.82 -0.37 -8.56
C VAL A 161 -7.52 -1.14 -8.70
N LEU A 162 -7.48 -2.42 -8.32
CA LEU A 162 -6.34 -3.32 -8.53
C LEU A 162 -6.80 -4.70 -9.03
N PRO A 163 -5.89 -5.51 -9.62
CA PRO A 163 -6.26 -6.73 -10.35
C PRO A 163 -7.08 -7.74 -9.54
N VAL A 164 -7.94 -8.48 -10.23
CA VAL A 164 -8.67 -9.62 -9.67
C VAL A 164 -8.09 -10.91 -10.25
N GLU A 165 -7.80 -11.88 -9.39
CA GLU A 165 -7.29 -13.19 -9.78
C GLU A 165 -8.08 -14.31 -9.12
N MET A 166 -8.38 -15.36 -9.88
CA MET A 166 -8.80 -16.63 -9.33
C MET A 166 -7.58 -17.54 -9.21
N ARG A 167 -7.34 -18.10 -8.03
CA ARG A 167 -6.17 -18.93 -7.72
C ARG A 167 -6.58 -20.27 -7.13
N PHE A 168 -6.00 -21.35 -7.64
CA PHE A 168 -6.01 -22.65 -6.99
C PHE A 168 -4.76 -22.79 -6.15
N VAL A 169 -4.91 -22.54 -4.85
CA VAL A 169 -3.82 -22.60 -3.88
C VAL A 169 -3.86 -23.93 -3.13
N PRO A 170 -2.75 -24.42 -2.59
CA PRO A 170 -2.78 -25.60 -1.74
C PRO A 170 -3.62 -25.36 -0.46
N ALA A 171 -4.09 -26.42 0.17
CA ALA A 171 -4.89 -26.33 1.41
C ALA A 171 -4.04 -25.97 2.66
N ALA A 172 -2.71 -26.08 2.57
CA ALA A 172 -1.79 -25.53 3.54
C ALA A 172 -0.87 -24.52 2.84
N VAL A 173 -0.78 -23.29 3.37
CA VAL A 173 -0.11 -22.16 2.71
C VAL A 173 0.70 -21.32 3.68
N ILE A 174 1.67 -20.60 3.13
CA ILE A 174 2.36 -19.51 3.80
C ILE A 174 1.53 -18.24 3.54
N GLU A 175 0.89 -17.70 4.57
CA GLU A 175 0.06 -16.50 4.50
C GLU A 175 0.89 -15.23 4.52
N ASP A 176 1.92 -15.18 5.38
CA ASP A 176 2.70 -13.96 5.64
C ASP A 176 4.13 -14.29 6.06
N ILE A 177 5.07 -13.43 5.68
CA ILE A 177 6.49 -13.48 6.07
C ILE A 177 6.92 -12.05 6.40
N ALA A 178 7.33 -11.80 7.64
CA ALA A 178 8.07 -10.60 8.04
C ALA A 178 9.55 -10.92 8.09
N VAL A 179 10.37 -10.14 7.37
CA VAL A 179 11.82 -10.26 7.37
C VAL A 179 12.40 -9.08 8.14
N ILE A 180 13.20 -9.37 9.18
CA ILE A 180 13.80 -8.36 10.05
C ILE A 180 15.33 -8.53 10.02
N PRO A 181 16.03 -7.88 9.06
CA PRO A 181 17.49 -7.93 8.96
C PRO A 181 18.15 -7.08 10.05
N GLN A 182 19.21 -7.60 10.67
CA GLN A 182 20.03 -6.90 11.65
C GLN A 182 21.42 -6.62 11.08
N CYS A 183 21.72 -5.35 10.79
CA CYS A 183 22.92 -4.96 10.06
C CYS A 183 24.23 -5.21 10.81
N ASP A 184 24.21 -5.10 12.14
CA ASP A 184 25.36 -5.23 13.02
C ASP A 184 25.83 -6.68 13.17
N THR A 185 24.88 -7.59 13.27
CA THR A 185 25.15 -9.02 13.48
C THR A 185 25.09 -9.81 12.19
N GLY A 186 24.36 -9.37 11.16
CA GLY A 186 24.03 -10.17 9.98
C GLY A 186 22.93 -11.20 10.21
N THR A 187 22.29 -11.18 11.39
CA THR A 187 21.15 -12.06 11.69
C THR A 187 19.89 -11.56 10.97
N VAL A 188 19.12 -12.49 10.39
CA VAL A 188 17.83 -12.22 9.76
C VAL A 188 16.76 -13.01 10.48
N ARG A 189 15.89 -12.31 11.20
CA ARG A 189 14.74 -12.95 11.87
C ARG A 189 13.57 -13.00 10.92
N LEU A 190 12.95 -14.17 10.82
CA LEU A 190 11.75 -14.42 10.05
C LEU A 190 10.61 -14.65 11.02
N LYS A 191 9.52 -13.91 10.85
CA LYS A 191 8.23 -14.23 11.47
C LYS A 191 7.27 -14.64 10.39
N MET A 192 6.64 -15.78 10.54
CA MET A 192 5.79 -16.36 9.51
C MET A 192 4.41 -16.67 10.06
N VAL A 193 3.41 -16.55 9.18
CA VAL A 193 2.05 -16.98 9.44
C VAL A 193 1.73 -18.09 8.45
N LEU A 194 1.46 -19.29 8.97
CA LEU A 194 1.14 -20.48 8.20
C LEU A 194 -0.34 -20.83 8.40
N ARG A 195 -1.07 -21.14 7.33
CA ARG A 195 -2.47 -21.57 7.41
C ARG A 195 -2.62 -23.02 6.97
N ASN A 196 -3.39 -23.77 7.74
CA ASN A 196 -3.86 -25.12 7.42
C ASN A 196 -5.39 -25.13 7.30
N ASP A 197 -5.91 -25.26 6.08
CA ASP A 197 -7.34 -25.40 5.79
C ASP A 197 -7.81 -26.86 5.71
N LEU A 198 -6.97 -27.81 6.12
CA LEU A 198 -7.37 -29.21 6.30
C LEU A 198 -8.12 -29.37 7.64
N SER A 199 -8.88 -30.46 7.75
CA SER A 199 -9.69 -30.75 8.94
C SER A 199 -8.90 -31.28 10.13
N ALA A 200 -7.61 -31.58 9.96
CA ALA A 200 -6.77 -32.20 10.97
C ALA A 200 -5.43 -31.47 11.10
N THR A 201 -4.79 -31.63 12.26
CA THR A 201 -3.40 -31.22 12.46
C THR A 201 -2.49 -32.00 11.52
N VAL A 202 -1.57 -31.30 10.87
CA VAL A 202 -0.63 -31.92 9.92
C VAL A 202 0.81 -31.62 10.30
N GLU A 203 1.70 -32.58 10.05
CA GLU A 203 3.14 -32.37 10.12
C GLU A 203 3.62 -31.64 8.85
N ALA A 204 4.38 -30.57 9.05
CA ALA A 204 4.88 -29.69 8.00
C ALA A 204 6.39 -29.50 8.12
N GLY A 205 7.11 -29.74 7.04
CA GLY A 205 8.49 -29.28 6.88
C GLY A 205 8.49 -27.85 6.36
N VAL A 206 9.18 -26.95 7.06
CA VAL A 206 9.36 -25.55 6.65
C VAL A 206 10.84 -25.33 6.39
N THR A 207 11.18 -24.84 5.20
CA THR A 207 12.54 -24.45 4.83
C THR A 207 12.58 -22.96 4.54
N ALA A 208 13.65 -22.28 4.93
CA ALA A 208 13.89 -20.88 4.62
C ALA A 208 15.30 -20.73 4.07
N VAL A 209 15.43 -20.03 2.95
CA VAL A 209 16.71 -19.77 2.27
C VAL A 209 16.82 -18.27 2.04
N ILE A 210 17.96 -17.67 2.39
CA ILE A 210 18.28 -16.29 2.03
C ILE A 210 19.42 -16.27 1.03
N GLY A 211 19.38 -15.32 0.10
CA GLY A 211 20.48 -15.08 -0.83
C GLY A 211 20.42 -13.71 -1.48
N GLY A 212 21.53 -13.28 -2.06
CA GLY A 212 21.56 -12.10 -2.93
C GLY A 212 20.57 -12.27 -4.08
N SER A 213 19.77 -11.23 -4.35
CA SER A 213 18.77 -11.18 -5.43
C SER A 213 19.29 -10.30 -6.55
N ASP A 214 19.88 -10.92 -7.58
CA ASP A 214 20.32 -10.26 -8.80
C ASP A 214 19.48 -10.71 -10.01
N SER A 215 19.79 -10.19 -11.19
CA SER A 215 19.07 -10.55 -12.43
C SER A 215 19.27 -12.02 -12.83
N ASP A 216 20.32 -12.67 -12.31
CA ASP A 216 20.74 -14.01 -12.69
C ASP A 216 20.17 -15.10 -11.76
N GLY A 217 19.57 -14.71 -10.64
CA GLY A 217 18.82 -15.59 -9.76
C GLY A 217 19.01 -15.25 -8.28
N MET A 218 18.98 -16.29 -7.44
CA MET A 218 19.28 -16.17 -6.02
C MET A 218 20.50 -17.02 -5.70
N THR A 219 21.57 -16.39 -5.21
CA THR A 219 22.74 -17.12 -4.69
C THR A 219 22.55 -17.34 -3.20
N ALA A 220 22.26 -18.58 -2.80
CA ALA A 220 21.99 -18.90 -1.40
C ALA A 220 23.22 -18.61 -0.52
N GLU A 221 22.99 -17.87 0.57
CA GLU A 221 23.99 -17.54 1.59
C GLU A 221 23.78 -18.35 2.87
N ASP A 222 22.53 -18.66 3.21
CA ASP A 222 22.18 -19.54 4.33
C ASP A 222 20.82 -20.22 4.12
N GLU A 223 20.64 -21.34 4.81
CA GLU A 223 19.44 -22.15 4.79
C GLU A 223 19.15 -22.70 6.19
N SER A 224 17.88 -22.68 6.58
CA SER A 224 17.39 -23.28 7.80
C SER A 224 16.12 -24.08 7.53
N ALA A 225 15.90 -25.12 8.33
CA ALA A 225 14.74 -26.00 8.21
C ALA A 225 14.20 -26.42 9.58
N VAL A 226 12.88 -26.54 9.69
CA VAL A 226 12.20 -26.97 10.91
C VAL A 226 10.98 -27.83 10.57
N THR A 227 10.66 -28.79 11.43
CA THR A 227 9.38 -29.51 11.38
C THR A 227 8.42 -28.92 12.39
N LEU A 228 7.21 -28.58 11.94
CA LEU A 228 6.13 -28.00 12.74
C LEU A 228 4.87 -28.87 12.65
N PHE A 229 4.03 -28.79 13.68
CA PHE A 229 2.67 -29.36 13.65
C PHE A 229 1.67 -28.21 13.49
N LEU A 230 0.94 -28.21 12.38
CA LEU A 230 0.00 -27.14 12.03
C LEU A 230 -1.43 -27.59 12.34
N PRO A 231 -2.05 -27.17 13.45
CA PRO A 231 -3.49 -27.38 13.67
C PRO A 231 -4.32 -26.66 12.60
N PRO A 232 -5.59 -27.05 12.38
CA PRO A 232 -6.48 -26.32 11.50
C PRO A 232 -6.56 -24.83 11.88
N GLY A 233 -6.47 -23.94 10.89
CA GLY A 233 -6.38 -22.49 11.08
C GLY A 233 -4.96 -21.97 10.94
N THR A 234 -4.64 -20.91 11.68
CA THR A 234 -3.39 -20.16 11.54
C THR A 234 -2.40 -20.52 12.65
N THR A 235 -1.12 -20.66 12.30
CA THR A 235 0.01 -20.90 13.21
C THR A 235 1.09 -19.85 12.95
N GLU A 236 1.55 -19.17 14.01
CA GLU A 236 2.72 -18.29 13.96
C GLU A 236 4.00 -19.12 14.20
N ALA A 237 5.05 -18.82 13.45
CA ALA A 237 6.35 -19.48 13.59
C ALA A 237 7.49 -18.48 13.37
N ASP A 238 8.59 -18.68 14.10
CA ASP A 238 9.81 -17.89 13.97
C ASP A 238 10.95 -18.77 13.43
N MET A 239 11.78 -18.20 12.56
CA MET A 239 13.04 -18.80 12.10
C MET A 239 14.14 -17.73 12.10
N GLU A 240 15.39 -18.18 12.12
CA GLU A 240 16.55 -17.32 11.99
C GLU A 240 17.44 -17.82 10.85
N LEU A 241 17.98 -16.87 10.09
CA LEU A 241 19.01 -17.08 9.09
C LEU A 241 20.19 -16.15 9.37
N LYS A 242 21.34 -16.45 8.77
CA LYS A 242 22.58 -15.70 8.92
C LYS A 242 23.17 -15.28 7.59
N VAL A 243 23.53 -14.01 7.47
CA VAL A 243 24.36 -13.49 6.38
C VAL A 243 25.64 -12.93 6.96
N ASP A 244 26.78 -13.54 6.64
CA ASP A 244 28.07 -13.08 7.12
C ASP A 244 28.51 -11.82 6.36
N ARG A 245 28.67 -10.71 7.10
CA ARG A 245 29.06 -9.39 6.56
C ARG A 245 28.10 -8.93 5.43
N PRO A 246 26.83 -8.66 5.76
CA PRO A 246 25.81 -8.32 4.76
C PRO A 246 26.20 -7.09 3.95
N ARG A 247 25.94 -7.14 2.64
CA ARG A 247 26.01 -5.95 1.79
C ARG A 247 24.79 -5.08 2.06
N LEU A 248 25.02 -3.85 2.48
CA LEU A 248 23.94 -2.97 2.89
C LEU A 248 23.24 -2.38 1.65
N TRP A 249 21.91 -2.28 1.73
CA TRP A 249 21.10 -1.49 0.83
C TRP A 249 21.36 0.00 1.08
N GLY A 250 21.56 0.76 0.01
CA GLY A 250 21.78 2.21 0.08
C GLY A 250 21.29 2.95 -1.17
N LEU A 251 21.48 4.27 -1.18
CA LEU A 251 20.99 5.15 -2.25
C LEU A 251 21.70 4.92 -3.59
N ASP A 252 22.99 4.60 -3.56
CA ASP A 252 23.83 4.38 -4.75
C ASP A 252 24.18 2.90 -4.96
N ASP A 253 24.01 2.08 -3.91
CA ASP A 253 24.16 0.64 -3.94
C ASP A 253 22.91 -0.04 -3.34
N PRO A 254 21.79 -0.11 -4.10
CA PRO A 254 20.53 -0.67 -3.61
C PRO A 254 20.56 -2.22 -3.64
N PHE A 255 21.53 -2.84 -2.95
CA PHE A 255 21.65 -4.29 -2.93
C PHE A 255 20.45 -4.94 -2.23
N LEU A 256 19.84 -5.92 -2.89
CA LEU A 256 18.66 -6.63 -2.40
C LEU A 256 18.99 -8.09 -2.14
N TYR A 257 18.41 -8.60 -1.05
CA TYR A 257 18.33 -10.02 -0.75
C TYR A 257 16.93 -10.52 -1.06
N ALA A 258 16.80 -11.82 -1.28
CA ALA A 258 15.52 -12.52 -1.29
C ALA A 258 15.53 -13.60 -0.20
N VAL A 259 14.41 -13.72 0.50
CA VAL A 259 14.12 -14.82 1.41
C VAL A 259 13.04 -15.68 0.78
N SER A 260 13.36 -16.94 0.50
CA SER A 260 12.41 -17.93 -0.01
C SER A 260 12.06 -18.92 1.10
N VAL A 261 10.77 -19.02 1.42
CA VAL A 261 10.24 -19.99 2.38
C VAL A 261 9.46 -21.05 1.62
N GLY A 262 9.79 -22.32 1.87
CA GLY A 262 9.07 -23.49 1.39
C GLY A 262 8.26 -24.13 2.52
N LEU A 263 7.07 -24.62 2.20
CA LEU A 263 6.21 -25.39 3.08
C LEU A 263 5.88 -26.72 2.42
N GLU A 264 6.20 -27.84 3.08
CA GLU A 264 5.84 -29.18 2.63
C GLU A 264 5.01 -29.91 3.69
N VAL A 265 3.81 -30.35 3.34
CA VAL A 265 2.93 -31.14 4.22
C VAL A 265 2.75 -32.53 3.64
N ARG A 266 3.11 -33.56 4.41
CA ARG A 266 2.93 -34.97 4.02
C ARG A 266 1.55 -35.46 4.43
N ARG A 267 0.81 -36.04 3.48
CA ARG A 267 -0.49 -36.69 3.75
C ARG A 267 -0.28 -38.21 3.78
N GLU A 268 -0.46 -38.81 4.95
CA GLU A 268 -0.33 -40.26 5.14
C GLU A 268 -1.31 -41.06 4.26
N GLU A 269 -2.54 -40.55 4.10
CA GLU A 269 -3.62 -41.27 3.38
C GLU A 269 -3.52 -41.23 1.85
N ALA A 270 -2.66 -40.38 1.27
CA ALA A 270 -2.74 -40.06 -0.16
C ALA A 270 -1.44 -40.24 -0.96
N GLU A 271 -0.32 -40.61 -0.33
CA GLU A 271 1.04 -40.54 -0.93
C GLU A 271 1.31 -39.21 -1.67
N ARG A 272 0.65 -38.12 -1.22
CA ARG A 272 0.71 -36.80 -1.83
C ARG A 272 1.32 -35.81 -0.85
N THR A 273 2.16 -34.93 -1.38
CA THR A 273 2.77 -33.83 -0.62
C THR A 273 2.16 -32.52 -1.08
N ILE A 274 1.50 -31.82 -0.17
CA ILE A 274 1.09 -30.44 -0.35
C ILE A 274 2.35 -29.58 -0.27
N ARG A 275 2.52 -28.67 -1.23
CA ARG A 275 3.68 -27.77 -1.30
C ARG A 275 3.24 -26.35 -1.57
N ASP A 276 3.74 -25.41 -0.80
CA ASP A 276 3.65 -23.98 -1.05
C ASP A 276 5.03 -23.33 -0.98
N TYR A 277 5.20 -22.20 -1.65
CA TYR A 277 6.44 -21.43 -1.61
C TYR A 277 6.14 -19.94 -1.72
N ARG A 278 6.89 -19.13 -0.98
CA ARG A 278 6.80 -17.68 -1.00
C ARG A 278 8.20 -17.09 -0.97
N THR A 279 8.42 -16.09 -1.81
CA THR A 279 9.66 -15.31 -1.81
C THR A 279 9.32 -13.85 -1.52
N VAL A 280 10.06 -13.25 -0.59
CA VAL A 280 9.97 -11.83 -0.25
C VAL A 280 11.35 -11.21 -0.39
N ARG A 281 11.40 -9.98 -0.93
CA ARG A 281 12.64 -9.20 -1.01
C ARG A 281 12.87 -8.46 0.31
N CYS A 282 14.13 -8.25 0.64
CA CYS A 282 14.55 -7.44 1.78
C CYS A 282 15.91 -6.78 1.52
N GLY A 283 16.34 -5.91 2.42
CA GLY A 283 17.67 -5.31 2.38
C GLY A 283 18.15 -4.93 3.77
N PHE A 284 19.44 -5.12 4.03
CA PHE A 284 20.08 -4.68 5.26
C PHE A 284 20.33 -3.17 5.18
N ARG A 285 19.72 -2.38 6.05
CA ARG A 285 20.03 -0.95 6.18
C ARG A 285 19.80 -0.48 7.61
N ASP A 286 20.45 0.61 7.97
CA ASP A 286 20.19 1.37 9.19
C ASP A 286 19.82 2.80 8.82
N PHE A 287 18.55 3.19 9.01
CA PHE A 287 18.10 4.57 8.81
C PHE A 287 17.56 5.13 10.12
N ARG A 288 18.21 6.18 10.64
CA ARG A 288 17.87 6.78 11.94
C ARG A 288 18.19 8.26 11.98
N VAL A 289 17.69 8.92 13.02
CA VAL A 289 18.18 10.22 13.47
C VAL A 289 19.18 9.95 14.60
N ASP A 290 20.39 10.50 14.52
CA ASP A 290 21.39 10.38 15.58
C ASP A 290 21.13 11.36 16.73
N ASP A 291 21.93 11.26 17.79
CA ASP A 291 21.82 12.11 18.99
C ASP A 291 22.12 13.59 18.70
N GLU A 292 22.76 13.90 17.56
CA GLU A 292 23.01 15.27 17.08
C GLU A 292 21.84 15.81 16.23
N GLY A 293 20.80 15.01 16.01
CA GLY A 293 19.62 15.39 15.22
C GLY A 293 19.77 15.22 13.71
N TYR A 294 20.82 14.54 13.24
CA TYR A 294 21.04 14.31 11.81
C TYR A 294 20.50 12.96 11.33
N PHE A 295 19.95 12.95 10.12
CA PHE A 295 19.64 11.70 9.44
C PHE A 295 20.93 10.95 9.09
N ARG A 296 20.92 9.66 9.40
CA ARG A 296 21.98 8.70 9.07
C ARG A 296 21.40 7.58 8.23
N LEU A 297 22.11 7.21 7.15
CA LEU A 297 21.90 5.96 6.42
C LEU A 297 23.20 5.15 6.48
N ASN A 298 23.14 3.96 7.08
CA ASN A 298 24.29 3.07 7.25
C ASN A 298 25.50 3.77 7.92
N GLY A 299 25.22 4.59 8.93
CA GLY A 299 26.22 5.39 9.66
C GLY A 299 26.65 6.69 8.96
N GLN A 300 26.34 6.87 7.68
CA GLN A 300 26.68 8.08 6.93
C GLN A 300 25.64 9.18 7.13
N LYS A 301 26.09 10.40 7.43
CA LYS A 301 25.22 11.58 7.51
C LYS A 301 24.67 11.90 6.12
N ILE A 302 23.35 12.04 6.02
CA ILE A 302 22.70 12.43 4.76
C ILE A 302 21.81 13.66 4.96
N PHE A 303 21.67 14.43 3.89
CA PHE A 303 20.62 15.44 3.79
C PHE A 303 19.42 14.83 3.04
N VAL A 304 18.27 14.73 3.70
CA VAL A 304 17.05 14.18 3.09
C VAL A 304 16.44 15.23 2.16
N LYS A 305 16.43 14.92 0.87
CA LYS A 305 15.79 15.68 -0.19
C LYS A 305 14.56 14.90 -0.62
N SER A 306 13.41 15.30 -0.08
CA SER A 306 12.14 14.64 -0.34
C SER A 306 11.22 15.48 -1.22
N SER A 307 10.47 14.80 -2.08
CA SER A 307 9.25 15.33 -2.72
C SER A 307 8.05 14.50 -2.27
N HIS A 308 6.84 14.82 -2.71
CA HIS A 308 5.68 13.95 -2.53
C HIS A 308 5.02 13.58 -3.86
N THR A 309 4.33 12.45 -3.88
CA THR A 309 3.46 12.04 -4.98
C THR A 309 2.07 11.69 -4.46
N THR A 310 1.08 12.04 -5.26
CA THR A 310 -0.34 11.76 -5.00
C THR A 310 -0.84 10.57 -5.81
N ASN A 311 0.04 9.87 -6.56
CA ASN A 311 -0.32 8.79 -7.48
C ASN A 311 -1.51 9.16 -8.37
N HIS A 312 -1.51 10.39 -8.87
CA HIS A 312 -2.56 10.91 -9.73
C HIS A 312 -2.18 10.76 -11.20
N PHE A 313 -2.86 9.86 -11.90
CA PHE A 313 -2.61 9.60 -13.32
C PHE A 313 -3.67 10.26 -14.21
N PRO A 314 -3.28 10.73 -15.41
CA PRO A 314 -4.25 11.21 -16.39
C PRO A 314 -5.31 10.15 -16.70
N ILE A 315 -6.57 10.59 -16.85
CA ILE A 315 -7.75 9.77 -17.18
C ILE A 315 -8.18 8.83 -16.05
N GLY A 316 -7.37 7.81 -15.74
CA GLY A 316 -7.73 6.76 -14.76
C GLY A 316 -7.61 7.19 -13.30
N GLN A 317 -7.17 8.43 -13.04
CA GLN A 317 -7.02 9.13 -11.75
C GLN A 317 -6.06 8.45 -10.78
N ARG A 318 -6.28 7.18 -10.45
CA ARG A 318 -5.44 6.35 -9.58
C ARG A 318 -4.86 5.15 -10.30
N VAL A 319 -5.53 4.65 -11.33
CA VAL A 319 -4.99 3.56 -12.14
C VAL A 319 -4.39 4.17 -13.41
N PRO A 320 -3.11 3.94 -13.73
CA PRO A 320 -2.54 4.49 -14.95
C PRO A 320 -3.11 3.76 -16.16
N TYR A 321 -3.60 4.52 -17.14
CA TYR A 321 -4.04 3.96 -18.42
C TYR A 321 -2.86 3.37 -19.22
N GLN A 322 -1.68 3.97 -19.07
CA GLN A 322 -0.41 3.49 -19.64
C GLN A 322 0.48 2.99 -18.49
N PRO A 323 0.82 1.69 -18.41
CA PRO A 323 1.60 1.13 -17.31
C PRO A 323 2.93 1.84 -17.05
N GLU A 324 3.55 2.42 -18.08
CA GLU A 324 4.83 3.14 -17.99
C GLU A 324 4.75 4.40 -17.12
N LEU A 325 3.55 4.96 -16.91
CA LEU A 325 3.35 6.11 -16.05
C LEU A 325 3.55 5.78 -14.57
N MET A 326 3.37 4.51 -14.17
CA MET A 326 3.36 4.10 -12.77
C MET A 326 4.61 4.56 -12.00
N ASN A 327 5.77 4.39 -12.61
CA ASN A 327 7.08 4.62 -11.98
C ASN A 327 7.82 5.85 -12.53
N ARG A 328 7.23 6.53 -13.52
CA ARG A 328 7.92 7.60 -14.25
C ARG A 328 8.31 8.77 -13.35
N ASP A 329 7.39 9.20 -12.48
CA ASP A 329 7.64 10.34 -11.58
C ASP A 329 8.68 9.99 -10.51
N LEU A 330 8.76 8.73 -10.08
CA LEU A 330 9.79 8.25 -9.14
C LEU A 330 11.18 8.28 -9.77
N LEU A 331 11.28 7.85 -11.04
CA LEU A 331 12.51 7.92 -11.81
C LEU A 331 12.95 9.38 -12.00
N TYR A 332 12.02 10.28 -12.33
CA TYR A 332 12.32 11.72 -12.46
C TYR A 332 12.74 12.36 -11.15
N ALA A 333 12.11 12.01 -10.02
CA ALA A 333 12.51 12.49 -8.71
C ALA A 333 13.97 12.09 -8.40
N LYS A 334 14.32 10.81 -8.60
CA LYS A 334 15.68 10.31 -8.41
C LYS A 334 16.67 11.01 -9.34
N ALA A 335 16.34 11.16 -10.62
CA ALA A 335 17.19 11.84 -11.61
C ALA A 335 17.40 13.33 -11.31
N ALA A 336 16.40 14.00 -10.73
CA ALA A 336 16.48 15.39 -10.27
C ALA A 336 17.28 15.54 -8.96
N GLY A 337 17.75 14.43 -8.37
CA GLY A 337 18.58 14.43 -7.17
C GLY A 337 17.81 14.35 -5.86
N PHE A 338 16.51 14.07 -5.88
CA PHE A 338 15.79 13.66 -4.66
C PHE A 338 16.27 12.27 -4.24
N ASN A 339 16.39 12.07 -2.93
CA ASN A 339 16.77 10.78 -2.34
C ASN A 339 15.67 10.15 -1.50
N MET A 340 14.52 10.82 -1.39
CA MET A 340 13.32 10.32 -0.76
C MET A 340 12.07 10.75 -1.54
N ILE A 341 11.02 9.93 -1.49
CA ILE A 341 9.67 10.28 -1.94
C ILE A 341 8.68 10.00 -0.82
N ARG A 342 7.74 10.93 -0.61
CA ARG A 342 6.59 10.76 0.27
C ARG A 342 5.37 10.34 -0.54
N PHE A 343 4.77 9.20 -0.19
CA PHE A 343 3.43 8.84 -0.66
C PHE A 343 2.42 9.46 0.32
N ILE A 344 1.94 10.65 -0.04
CA ILE A 344 1.17 11.49 0.88
C ILE A 344 -0.22 10.89 1.09
N ALA A 345 -0.56 10.62 2.35
CA ALA A 345 -1.86 10.14 2.83
C ALA A 345 -2.46 8.92 2.13
N GLY A 346 -1.67 8.14 1.39
CA GLY A 346 -2.14 6.93 0.74
C GLY A 346 -0.98 6.08 0.23
N MET A 347 -1.17 4.77 0.23
CA MET A 347 -0.08 3.83 0.04
C MET A 347 0.41 3.84 -1.42
N PRO A 348 1.72 3.65 -1.66
CA PRO A 348 2.26 3.30 -2.97
C PRO A 348 1.61 2.02 -3.53
N TYR A 349 1.65 1.89 -4.84
CA TYR A 349 1.39 0.60 -5.47
C TYR A 349 2.54 -0.36 -5.14
N PRO A 350 2.29 -1.68 -4.97
CA PRO A 350 3.37 -2.63 -4.66
C PRO A 350 4.56 -2.56 -5.62
N GLU A 351 4.29 -2.39 -6.93
CA GLU A 351 5.34 -2.26 -7.94
C GLU A 351 6.15 -0.95 -7.84
N GLN A 352 5.61 0.10 -7.23
CA GLN A 352 6.34 1.33 -6.95
C GLN A 352 7.33 1.15 -5.81
N LEU A 353 6.99 0.33 -4.80
CA LEU A 353 7.92 -0.01 -3.72
C LEU A 353 9.05 -0.91 -4.23
N ASP A 354 8.73 -1.93 -5.04
CA ASP A 354 9.74 -2.75 -5.73
C ASP A 354 10.69 -1.89 -6.58
N PHE A 355 10.15 -0.86 -7.24
CA PHE A 355 10.95 0.07 -8.02
C PHE A 355 11.82 0.95 -7.13
N CYS A 356 11.28 1.56 -6.07
CA CYS A 356 12.04 2.36 -5.10
C CYS A 356 13.17 1.56 -4.45
N ASP A 357 12.92 0.30 -4.11
CA ASP A 357 13.93 -0.63 -3.61
C ASP A 357 15.07 -0.80 -4.61
N THR A 358 14.74 -0.97 -5.90
CA THR A 358 15.72 -1.24 -6.95
C THR A 358 16.53 -0.01 -7.36
N ILE A 359 15.96 1.20 -7.32
CA ILE A 359 16.65 2.44 -7.72
C ILE A 359 17.34 3.17 -6.55
N GLY A 360 17.22 2.65 -5.33
CA GLY A 360 17.79 3.30 -4.14
C GLY A 360 17.10 4.62 -3.80
N LEU A 361 15.76 4.62 -3.72
CA LEU A 361 14.97 5.80 -3.33
C LEU A 361 14.27 5.52 -2.00
N LEU A 362 14.53 6.35 -0.98
CA LEU A 362 13.88 6.22 0.33
C LEU A 362 12.39 6.54 0.22
N VAL A 363 11.56 5.89 1.02
CA VAL A 363 10.12 6.07 1.04
C VAL A 363 9.64 6.48 2.43
N TYR A 364 8.87 7.57 2.45
CA TYR A 364 7.98 7.94 3.53
C TYR A 364 6.56 7.58 3.08
N GLU A 365 5.94 6.62 3.75
CA GLU A 365 4.62 6.09 3.40
C GLU A 365 3.54 6.41 4.45
N GLU A 366 2.31 6.64 3.98
CA GLU A 366 1.10 6.91 4.77
C GLU A 366 -0.09 6.13 4.20
N CYS A 367 -1.11 5.89 5.02
CA CYS A 367 -2.36 5.23 4.62
C CYS A 367 -3.52 6.23 4.46
N TYR A 368 -4.63 5.82 3.84
CA TYR A 368 -5.83 6.65 3.65
C TYR A 368 -6.44 7.19 4.95
N ALA A 369 -6.20 6.56 6.10
CA ALA A 369 -6.67 7.07 7.39
C ALA A 369 -5.90 8.30 7.89
N ALA A 370 -4.71 8.57 7.32
CA ALA A 370 -3.84 9.66 7.76
C ALA A 370 -4.42 11.05 7.48
N TRP A 371 -5.30 11.20 6.48
CA TRP A 371 -5.90 12.49 6.12
C TRP A 371 -7.43 12.39 6.00
N ASP A 372 -8.11 13.49 6.32
CA ASP A 372 -9.57 13.72 6.35
C ASP A 372 -10.55 12.73 7.04
N LEU A 373 -10.12 11.54 7.49
CA LEU A 373 -10.91 10.70 8.41
C LEU A 373 -11.44 11.49 9.63
N ARG A 374 -12.74 11.44 9.88
CA ARG A 374 -13.38 12.12 11.03
C ARG A 374 -13.63 11.17 12.19
N ASP A 375 -13.80 11.76 13.35
CA ASP A 375 -14.29 11.02 14.53
C ASP A 375 -15.67 10.41 14.27
N SER A 376 -15.83 9.15 14.64
CA SER A 376 -17.05 8.36 14.47
C SER A 376 -16.95 7.07 15.30
N PRO A 377 -18.05 6.35 15.55
CA PRO A 377 -18.02 5.12 16.34
C PRO A 377 -17.07 4.04 15.81
N LYS A 378 -16.77 4.04 14.49
CA LYS A 378 -15.86 3.09 13.84
C LYS A 378 -14.47 3.67 13.54
N MET A 379 -14.20 4.93 13.92
CA MET A 379 -12.95 5.63 13.58
C MET A 379 -11.72 4.86 14.06
N ALA A 380 -11.71 4.43 15.33
CA ALA A 380 -10.57 3.74 15.91
C ALA A 380 -10.25 2.41 15.20
N GLU A 381 -11.29 1.61 14.94
CA GLU A 381 -11.17 0.33 14.22
C GLU A 381 -10.65 0.53 12.80
N ARG A 382 -11.22 1.50 12.07
CA ARG A 382 -10.82 1.83 10.69
C ARG A 382 -9.40 2.37 10.60
N TYR A 383 -9.01 3.22 11.55
CA TYR A 383 -7.67 3.79 11.62
C TYR A 383 -6.62 2.71 11.89
N VAL A 384 -6.85 1.86 12.89
CA VAL A 384 -5.94 0.75 13.23
C VAL A 384 -5.85 -0.26 12.09
N ARG A 385 -6.97 -0.57 11.41
CA ARG A 385 -6.97 -1.43 10.23
C ARG A 385 -6.12 -0.85 9.11
N SER A 386 -6.37 0.40 8.70
CA SER A 386 -5.66 1.05 7.59
C SER A 386 -4.15 1.15 7.86
N THR A 387 -3.77 1.57 9.07
CA THR A 387 -2.36 1.65 9.48
C THR A 387 -1.72 0.26 9.59
N GLY A 388 -2.41 -0.71 10.18
CA GLY A 388 -1.90 -2.06 10.37
C GLY A 388 -1.69 -2.81 9.06
N GLN A 389 -2.62 -2.65 8.11
CA GLN A 389 -2.53 -3.26 6.79
C GLN A 389 -1.37 -2.66 5.96
N MET A 390 -1.13 -1.35 6.05
CA MET A 390 0.04 -0.69 5.45
C MET A 390 1.34 -1.35 5.93
N VAL A 391 1.54 -1.36 7.26
CA VAL A 391 2.75 -1.93 7.85
C VAL A 391 2.88 -3.40 7.54
N GLN A 392 1.80 -4.18 7.60
CA GLN A 392 1.85 -5.61 7.26
C GLN A 392 2.27 -5.86 5.82
N ARG A 393 1.72 -5.09 4.87
CA ARG A 393 1.99 -5.24 3.44
C ARG A 393 3.42 -4.85 3.09
N ASP A 394 3.91 -3.74 3.64
CA ASP A 394 5.07 -3.04 3.08
C ASP A 394 6.35 -3.10 3.94
N ARG A 395 6.28 -3.66 5.17
CA ARG A 395 7.42 -3.74 6.11
C ARG A 395 8.66 -4.49 5.61
N ASN A 396 8.57 -5.26 4.52
CA ASN A 396 9.74 -5.96 3.97
C ASN A 396 10.56 -5.09 3.01
N HIS A 397 10.00 -3.99 2.50
CA HIS A 397 10.69 -3.11 1.55
C HIS A 397 11.78 -2.29 2.25
N PRO A 398 13.07 -2.42 1.86
CA PRO A 398 14.13 -1.59 2.40
C PRO A 398 14.00 -0.10 2.03
N SER A 399 13.33 0.26 0.93
CA SER A 399 13.11 1.68 0.62
C SER A 399 12.28 2.39 1.69
N VAL A 400 11.27 1.74 2.25
CA VAL A 400 10.39 2.34 3.27
C VAL A 400 11.17 2.58 4.55
N VAL A 401 11.27 3.82 5.01
CA VAL A 401 12.06 4.18 6.20
C VAL A 401 11.30 5.03 7.22
N ILE A 402 10.17 5.61 6.80
CA ILE A 402 9.29 6.40 7.66
C ILE A 402 7.85 5.93 7.45
N TRP A 403 7.19 5.56 8.53
CA TRP A 403 5.73 5.45 8.59
C TRP A 403 5.15 6.78 9.05
N GLY A 404 4.31 7.42 8.25
CA GLY A 404 3.49 8.54 8.72
C GLY A 404 2.13 8.08 9.19
N LEU A 405 1.69 8.70 10.27
CA LEU A 405 0.41 8.38 10.89
C LEU A 405 -0.67 9.39 10.49
N LEU A 406 -0.33 10.67 10.35
CA LEU A 406 -1.29 11.73 10.08
C LEU A 406 -0.74 12.77 9.10
N ASN A 407 -1.63 13.42 8.36
CA ASN A 407 -1.33 14.63 7.59
C ASN A 407 -2.17 15.81 8.09
N GLU A 408 -1.50 16.89 8.49
CA GLU A 408 -2.09 18.19 8.84
C GLU A 408 -3.21 18.08 9.88
N ARG A 409 -3.04 17.15 10.83
CA ARG A 409 -4.00 16.92 11.90
C ARG A 409 -3.62 17.68 13.16
N LEU A 410 -4.54 18.53 13.59
CA LEU A 410 -4.56 19.12 14.90
C LEU A 410 -4.95 18.08 15.96
N SER A 411 -4.76 18.43 17.23
CA SER A 411 -5.20 17.63 18.37
C SER A 411 -6.71 17.31 18.30
N GLY A 412 -7.09 16.09 18.68
CA GLY A 412 -8.45 15.59 18.63
C GLY A 412 -8.52 14.06 18.58
N PRO A 413 -9.71 13.45 18.48
CA PRO A 413 -9.89 12.01 18.63
C PRO A 413 -9.04 11.14 17.68
N VAL A 414 -8.90 11.56 16.42
CA VAL A 414 -8.07 10.84 15.43
C VAL A 414 -6.59 10.96 15.76
N PHE A 415 -6.16 12.13 16.25
CA PHE A 415 -4.77 12.35 16.70
C PHE A 415 -4.45 11.47 17.91
N ASP A 416 -5.34 11.45 18.91
CA ASP A 416 -5.20 10.62 20.11
C ASP A 416 -5.16 9.13 19.75
N GLN A 417 -5.97 8.71 18.79
CA GLN A 417 -5.95 7.34 18.27
C GLN A 417 -4.63 6.99 17.57
N ALA A 418 -4.07 7.91 16.78
CA ALA A 418 -2.77 7.72 16.15
C ALA A 418 -1.66 7.50 17.19
N VAL A 419 -1.65 8.34 18.24
CA VAL A 419 -0.73 8.19 19.38
C VAL A 419 -0.93 6.84 20.07
N ALA A 420 -2.18 6.45 20.34
CA ALA A 420 -2.52 5.17 20.96
C ALA A 420 -2.13 3.95 20.10
N THR A 421 -1.97 4.13 18.78
CA THR A 421 -1.54 3.07 17.85
C THR A 421 -0.03 2.87 17.82
N LEU A 422 0.77 3.82 18.34
CA LEU A 422 2.25 3.73 18.33
C LEU A 422 2.81 2.46 18.99
N PRO A 423 2.37 2.03 20.20
CA PRO A 423 2.88 0.81 20.81
C PRO A 423 2.56 -0.44 19.99
N PHE A 424 1.38 -0.48 19.37
CA PHE A 424 1.00 -1.54 18.44
C PHE A 424 1.95 -1.55 17.24
N LEU A 425 2.12 -0.42 16.55
CA LEU A 425 3.01 -0.31 15.40
C LEU A 425 4.44 -0.76 15.74
N ARG A 426 4.99 -0.32 16.89
CA ARG A 426 6.33 -0.69 17.35
C ARG A 426 6.50 -2.18 17.63
N LYS A 427 5.43 -2.90 17.99
CA LYS A 427 5.46 -4.37 18.15
C LYS A 427 5.63 -5.08 16.81
N TYR A 428 5.02 -4.57 15.74
CA TYR A 428 5.08 -5.18 14.40
C TYR A 428 6.30 -4.72 13.61
N ASP A 429 6.74 -3.47 13.79
CA ASP A 429 7.93 -2.94 13.16
C ASP A 429 8.73 -2.01 14.10
N PRO A 430 9.81 -2.52 14.72
CA PRO A 430 10.71 -1.71 15.53
C PRO A 430 11.77 -0.96 14.70
N THR A 431 11.84 -1.17 13.38
CA THR A 431 13.03 -0.84 12.57
C THR A 431 12.98 0.52 11.87
N ARG A 432 11.80 1.13 11.76
CA ARG A 432 11.60 2.37 10.98
C ARG A 432 11.31 3.57 11.87
N LEU A 433 11.56 4.78 11.36
CA LEU A 433 11.07 5.99 12.00
C LEU A 433 9.54 6.05 11.88
N VAL A 434 8.90 6.71 12.84
CA VAL A 434 7.46 6.98 12.78
C VAL A 434 7.28 8.47 12.92
N LEU A 435 6.65 9.09 11.92
CA LEU A 435 6.28 10.50 11.95
C LEU A 435 4.80 10.59 12.33
N LEU A 436 4.50 11.20 13.48
CA LEU A 436 3.13 11.24 13.98
C LEU A 436 2.21 12.08 13.08
N SER A 437 2.63 13.29 12.70
CA SER A 437 1.83 14.17 11.84
C SER A 437 2.74 14.99 10.96
N SER A 438 2.44 15.07 9.66
CA SER A 438 3.05 16.05 8.78
C SER A 438 2.39 17.41 8.96
N GLY A 439 3.15 18.48 8.75
CA GLY A 439 2.65 19.83 8.98
C GLY A 439 2.54 20.17 10.47
N ARG A 440 2.03 21.36 10.76
CA ARG A 440 2.00 21.91 12.11
C ARG A 440 0.74 21.47 12.85
N TRP A 441 0.89 20.51 13.77
CA TRP A 441 -0.19 20.09 14.67
C TRP A 441 -0.57 21.16 15.71
N ASP A 442 0.29 22.17 15.90
CA ASP A 442 0.10 23.29 16.83
C ASP A 442 -0.65 24.49 16.22
N GLY A 443 -0.93 24.48 14.91
CA GLY A 443 -1.66 25.54 14.21
C GLY A 443 -0.92 26.88 14.10
N GLN A 444 0.40 26.93 14.33
CA GLN A 444 1.20 28.18 14.27
C GLN A 444 1.81 28.42 12.88
N TYR A 445 1.00 28.90 11.93
CA TYR A 445 1.39 29.07 10.52
C TYR A 445 2.39 30.21 10.25
N ASP A 446 2.60 31.10 11.20
CA ASP A 446 3.50 32.26 11.14
C ASP A 446 4.98 31.91 11.41
N ILE A 447 5.24 30.66 11.76
CA ILE A 447 6.57 30.13 12.03
C ILE A 447 6.97 29.27 10.82
N GLY A 448 8.07 29.59 10.15
CA GLY A 448 8.62 28.71 9.11
C GLY A 448 9.02 27.35 9.70
N SER A 449 8.75 26.24 9.02
CA SER A 449 9.35 24.94 9.39
C SER A 449 10.77 24.89 8.81
N VAL A 450 11.71 25.55 9.47
CA VAL A 450 13.12 25.56 9.07
C VAL A 450 13.95 25.02 10.22
N SER A 451 14.41 23.78 10.09
CA SER A 451 15.61 23.37 10.81
C SER A 451 16.78 23.85 9.96
N ASN A 452 17.37 24.99 10.34
CA ASN A 452 18.55 25.51 9.68
C ASN A 452 19.75 24.66 10.11
N PRO A 453 20.54 24.10 9.18
CA PRO A 453 21.74 23.36 9.55
C PRO A 453 22.65 24.21 10.43
N GLY A 454 22.88 23.79 11.68
CA GLY A 454 23.73 24.49 12.66
C GLY A 454 22.98 25.23 13.77
N THR A 455 21.64 25.23 13.78
CA THR A 455 20.86 25.77 14.90
C THR A 455 20.45 24.63 15.85
N VAL A 456 20.63 24.85 17.15
CA VAL A 456 20.13 23.94 18.20
C VAL A 456 18.66 24.23 18.56
N ASP A 457 18.12 25.32 18.02
CA ASP A 457 16.76 25.79 18.25
C ASP A 457 15.99 25.88 16.93
N TRP A 458 14.67 25.66 17.03
CA TRP A 458 13.73 25.87 15.94
C TRP A 458 13.61 27.35 15.60
N GLN A 459 14.15 27.75 14.45
CA GLN A 459 14.04 29.13 13.98
C GLN A 459 12.71 29.37 13.27
N ARG A 460 12.13 30.53 13.58
CA ARG A 460 10.76 30.88 13.19
C ARG A 460 10.69 31.81 11.97
N VAL A 461 11.82 32.36 11.55
CA VAL A 461 11.92 33.49 10.61
C VAL A 461 12.96 33.20 9.51
N TRP A 462 12.65 33.55 8.26
CA TRP A 462 13.58 33.47 7.13
C TRP A 462 14.68 34.54 7.26
N GLY A 463 15.94 34.19 6.98
CA GLY A 463 17.04 35.15 6.90
C GLY A 463 17.90 35.31 8.15
N GLU A 464 17.62 34.63 9.27
CA GLU A 464 18.50 34.59 10.46
C GLU A 464 19.67 33.58 10.33
N GLU A 465 20.15 33.35 9.11
CA GLU A 465 21.16 32.33 8.79
C GLU A 465 22.58 32.69 9.27
N GLN A 466 22.80 33.91 9.76
CA GLN A 466 24.08 34.39 10.30
C GLN A 466 23.85 35.17 11.61
N ALA A 467 24.84 35.13 12.52
CA ALA A 467 24.80 35.76 13.85
C ALA A 467 24.55 37.29 13.86
N GLN A 468 24.52 37.94 12.68
CA GLN A 468 24.28 39.38 12.50
C GLN A 468 23.14 39.70 11.52
N ALA A 469 22.40 38.70 11.04
CA ALA A 469 21.32 38.96 10.10
C ALA A 469 20.11 39.58 10.82
N SER A 470 19.50 40.60 10.19
CA SER A 470 18.29 41.24 10.70
C SER A 470 17.05 40.42 10.32
N PRO A 471 16.05 40.27 11.21
CA PRO A 471 14.82 39.56 10.88
C PRO A 471 14.13 40.15 9.64
N ILE A 472 13.66 39.30 8.74
CA ILE A 472 12.78 39.75 7.65
C ILE A 472 11.38 39.94 8.23
N ASP A 473 10.93 41.19 8.36
CA ASP A 473 9.54 41.51 8.69
C ASP A 473 8.63 41.08 7.53
N THR A 474 7.88 40.00 7.72
CA THR A 474 6.99 39.46 6.68
C THR A 474 5.67 40.22 6.57
N GLY A 475 5.31 41.09 7.53
CA GLY A 475 4.00 41.74 7.63
C GLY A 475 2.84 40.74 7.81
N PRO A 476 1.58 41.21 7.87
CA PRO A 476 0.40 40.34 8.02
C PRO A 476 0.17 39.47 6.78
N LEU A 477 -0.22 38.22 7.01
CA LEU A 477 -0.61 37.25 5.97
C LEU A 477 -1.86 37.73 5.21
N VAL A 478 -1.85 37.63 3.89
CA VAL A 478 -3.05 37.85 3.05
C VAL A 478 -3.70 36.49 2.79
N ASP A 479 -4.99 36.37 3.14
CA ASP A 479 -5.81 35.18 2.90
C ASP A 479 -5.24 33.84 3.41
N GLY A 480 -4.45 33.88 4.49
CA GLY A 480 -4.09 32.70 5.28
C GLY A 480 -3.14 31.69 4.64
N TRP A 481 -2.65 31.94 3.41
CA TRP A 481 -1.82 30.95 2.72
C TRP A 481 -0.47 31.46 2.21
N PHE A 482 -0.34 32.58 1.48
CA PHE A 482 0.98 32.94 0.89
C PHE A 482 1.13 34.43 0.55
N LYS A 483 2.38 34.95 0.59
CA LYS A 483 2.77 36.27 0.06
C LYS A 483 3.67 36.08 -1.18
N PRO A 484 3.33 36.66 -2.35
CA PRO A 484 4.21 36.66 -3.51
C PRO A 484 5.51 37.43 -3.23
N GLY A 485 6.66 36.89 -3.65
CA GLY A 485 7.95 37.59 -3.63
C GLY A 485 8.92 37.26 -2.49
N ILE A 486 8.64 36.24 -1.67
CA ILE A 486 9.61 35.67 -0.71
C ILE A 486 10.33 34.48 -1.38
N PRO A 487 11.65 34.31 -1.27
CA PRO A 487 12.33 33.10 -1.72
C PRO A 487 11.66 31.86 -1.09
N GLY A 488 11.19 30.92 -1.91
CA GLY A 488 10.39 29.76 -1.47
C GLY A 488 8.87 29.89 -1.62
N GLY A 489 8.36 31.08 -1.96
CA GLY A 489 7.00 31.29 -2.47
C GLY A 489 6.96 31.25 -4.00
N TYR A 490 5.86 30.80 -4.59
CA TYR A 490 5.66 30.79 -6.04
C TYR A 490 5.94 32.18 -6.63
N ILE A 491 6.80 32.24 -7.65
CA ILE A 491 7.07 33.45 -8.42
C ILE A 491 5.96 33.57 -9.46
N GLU A 492 5.08 34.57 -9.35
CA GLU A 492 4.04 34.85 -10.35
C GLU A 492 4.59 35.22 -11.75
N SER A 493 5.91 35.45 -11.88
CA SER A 493 6.51 35.99 -13.10
C SER A 493 7.35 35.03 -13.96
N THR A 494 7.35 33.71 -13.74
CA THR A 494 7.96 32.77 -14.70
C THR A 494 6.96 32.21 -15.72
N GLY A 495 6.16 33.12 -16.28
CA GLY A 495 5.68 32.98 -17.65
C GLY A 495 6.83 33.27 -18.62
N GLY A 496 7.62 32.24 -18.96
CA GLY A 496 8.62 32.33 -20.03
C GLY A 496 9.92 31.64 -19.68
N CYS A 497 10.17 30.49 -20.30
CA CYS A 497 11.47 29.84 -20.37
C CYS A 497 12.37 30.67 -21.32
N PRO A 498 13.46 31.33 -20.86
CA PRO A 498 14.45 31.87 -21.77
C PRO A 498 15.51 30.81 -22.05
N HIS A 499 16.01 30.81 -23.28
CA HIS A 499 17.07 29.95 -23.83
C HIS A 499 16.61 28.69 -24.58
N LEU A 500 15.99 28.90 -25.75
CA LEU A 500 16.29 28.14 -26.96
C LEU A 500 15.97 29.02 -28.18
N ARG A 501 16.89 29.92 -28.54
CA ARG A 501 17.03 30.38 -29.92
C ARG A 501 18.50 30.33 -30.29
N ALA A 502 18.85 29.24 -30.95
CA ALA A 502 20.04 29.16 -31.76
C ALA A 502 19.97 30.22 -32.87
N SER A 503 21.11 30.84 -33.11
CA SER A 503 21.41 31.71 -34.24
C SER A 503 21.06 31.06 -35.58
N ALA A 504 20.29 31.77 -36.41
CA ALA A 504 20.31 31.62 -37.85
C ALA A 504 20.09 33.00 -38.48
N SER A 505 21.08 33.39 -39.30
CA SER A 505 21.26 34.60 -40.13
C SER A 505 21.21 35.96 -39.43
#